data_AF-I2Q202-F1
#
_entry.id   AF-I2Q202-F1
#
_cell.length_a   1.000
_cell.length_b   1.000
_cell.length_c   1.000
_cell.angle_alpha   90.00
_cell.angle_beta   90.00
_cell.angle_gamma   90.00
#
_symmetry.space_group_name_H-M   'P 1'
#
loop_
_entity.id
_entity.type
_entity.pdbx_description
1 polymer ?
#
loop_
_entity_poly.entity_id
_entity_poly.type
_entity_poly.pdbx_seq_one_letter_code
_entity_poly.pdbx_strand_id
1 'polypeptide(L)'
;MQRPLFPAGRTLPALAALLALTLLLAAPEPSAAFLGLFSDTTSLTPKDNAVTVPLADVADGKAHFYAVTAEGKQVRFFVVKTPDGRVRTAFDACDVCYPEKKGYKQDGEFMVCTNCGRRFHVTRVGDVHGGCNPAPLASEVAGDSLRVALPTLAAGASFF
;
A
#
# COMPACT_ATOMS: atom_id res chain seq x y z
N MET A 1 77.77 36.40 -33.28
CA MET A 1 78.45 35.94 -32.05
C MET A 1 77.50 36.10 -30.88
N GLN A 2 77.58 35.19 -29.89
CA GLN A 2 76.77 35.07 -28.66
C GLN A 2 75.48 34.21 -28.73
N ARG A 3 75.69 32.89 -28.48
CA ARG A 3 75.01 31.93 -27.57
C ARG A 3 73.88 32.48 -26.64
N PRO A 4 73.09 31.65 -25.90
CA PRO A 4 72.66 30.23 -26.04
C PRO A 4 71.22 29.93 -25.49
N LEU A 5 70.92 28.63 -25.25
CA LEU A 5 70.05 28.01 -24.20
C LEU A 5 68.61 27.56 -24.56
N PHE A 6 68.45 26.22 -24.67
CA PHE A 6 67.24 25.42 -24.37
C PHE A 6 66.78 25.59 -22.88
N PRO A 7 65.69 24.99 -22.33
CA PRO A 7 64.70 24.01 -22.84
C PRO A 7 63.21 24.20 -22.36
N ALA A 8 62.36 23.22 -22.71
CA ALA A 8 61.27 22.62 -21.90
C ALA A 8 59.87 23.26 -21.84
N GLY A 9 58.85 22.43 -22.11
CA GLY A 9 57.44 22.66 -21.77
C GLY A 9 56.49 21.78 -22.62
N ARG A 10 56.27 20.52 -22.22
CA ARG A 10 55.05 20.02 -21.53
C ARG A 10 53.83 19.77 -22.43
N THR A 11 53.70 18.50 -22.81
CA THR A 11 52.48 17.65 -22.83
C THR A 11 51.11 18.33 -22.65
N LEU A 12 50.25 18.24 -23.67
CA LEU A 12 48.78 18.12 -23.53
C LEU A 12 48.23 17.43 -24.80
N PRO A 13 47.59 16.26 -24.67
CA PRO A 13 46.14 16.30 -24.87
C PRO A 13 45.45 15.35 -23.88
N ALA A 14 45.27 15.80 -22.63
CA ALA A 14 44.44 15.09 -21.66
C ALA A 14 42.98 15.60 -21.61
N LEU A 15 42.60 16.57 -22.46
CA LEU A 15 41.29 17.22 -22.36
C LEU A 15 40.19 16.65 -23.27
N ALA A 16 40.50 15.82 -24.27
CA ALA A 16 39.49 15.35 -25.23
C ALA A 16 38.71 14.10 -24.78
N ALA A 17 39.22 13.34 -23.80
CA ALA A 17 38.60 12.09 -23.36
C ALA A 17 37.55 12.26 -22.24
N LEU A 18 37.45 13.41 -21.57
CA LEU A 18 36.53 13.63 -20.45
C LEU A 18 35.14 14.15 -20.86
N LEU A 19 34.93 14.64 -22.08
CA LEU A 19 33.63 15.20 -22.50
C LEU A 19 32.67 14.17 -23.13
N ALA A 20 33.13 12.97 -23.47
CA ALA A 20 32.28 11.91 -24.00
C ALA A 20 31.76 10.93 -22.92
N LEU A 21 32.28 11.01 -21.69
CA LEU A 21 31.90 10.11 -20.59
C LEU A 21 30.92 10.74 -19.58
N THR A 22 30.63 12.03 -19.69
CA THR A 22 29.74 12.75 -18.75
C THR A 22 28.30 12.93 -19.23
N LEU A 23 27.97 12.53 -20.48
CA LEU A 23 26.60 12.62 -21.01
C LEU A 23 25.84 11.28 -21.08
N LEU A 24 26.39 10.17 -20.55
CA LEU A 24 25.69 8.87 -20.52
C LEU A 24 25.17 8.47 -19.12
N LEU A 25 25.33 9.29 -18.09
CA LEU A 25 24.88 8.97 -16.71
C LEU A 25 23.71 9.83 -16.19
N ALA A 26 23.06 10.61 -17.06
CA ALA A 26 21.88 11.39 -16.69
C ALA A 26 20.57 10.82 -17.27
N ALA A 27 20.45 9.49 -17.35
CA ALA A 27 19.13 8.90 -17.44
C ALA A 27 18.45 9.13 -16.08
N PRO A 28 17.27 9.77 -15.99
CA PRO A 28 16.52 9.77 -14.76
C PRO A 28 16.30 8.31 -14.37
N GLU A 29 16.79 7.90 -13.20
CA GLU A 29 16.45 6.60 -12.68
C GLU A 29 14.92 6.52 -12.66
N PRO A 30 14.32 5.47 -13.26
CA PRO A 30 12.89 5.28 -13.15
C PRO A 30 12.62 5.11 -11.65
N SER A 31 12.20 6.20 -11.02
CA SER A 31 11.68 6.17 -9.66
C SER A 31 10.58 5.12 -9.67
N ALA A 32 10.59 4.22 -8.68
CA ALA A 32 9.68 3.08 -8.55
C ALA A 32 8.17 3.43 -8.59
N ALA A 33 7.82 4.70 -8.80
CA ALA A 33 6.48 5.21 -9.07
C ALA A 33 5.86 4.74 -10.42
N PHE A 34 6.63 4.13 -11.35
CA PHE A 34 6.08 3.61 -12.62
C PHE A 34 5.40 2.22 -12.50
N LEU A 35 5.43 1.57 -11.32
CA LEU A 35 4.79 0.27 -11.09
C LEU A 35 3.76 0.31 -9.94
N GLY A 36 2.84 1.27 -9.97
CA GLY A 36 1.60 1.22 -9.18
C GLY A 36 0.63 0.09 -9.60
N LEU A 37 1.15 -1.05 -10.07
CA LEU A 37 0.41 -2.18 -10.66
C LEU A 37 0.22 -3.37 -9.70
N PHE A 38 0.75 -3.29 -8.48
CA PHE A 38 0.44 -4.25 -7.43
C PHE A 38 -0.39 -3.54 -6.37
N SER A 39 -1.72 -3.70 -6.45
CA SER A 39 -2.55 -3.59 -5.26
C SER A 39 -2.13 -4.77 -4.39
N ASP A 40 -1.59 -4.53 -3.19
CA ASP A 40 -1.19 -5.55 -2.21
C ASP A 40 -2.42 -6.28 -1.60
N THR A 41 -3.39 -6.61 -2.45
CA THR A 41 -4.66 -7.22 -2.08
C THR A 41 -4.60 -8.72 -2.31
N THR A 42 -4.65 -9.48 -1.22
CA THR A 42 -4.60 -10.94 -1.25
C THR A 42 -6.00 -11.52 -1.49
N SER A 43 -6.16 -12.34 -2.52
CA SER A 43 -7.44 -13.01 -2.77
C SER A 43 -7.63 -14.20 -1.83
N LEU A 44 -8.77 -14.26 -1.15
CA LEU A 44 -9.15 -15.35 -0.25
C LEU A 44 -10.27 -16.17 -0.87
N THR A 45 -10.20 -17.49 -0.71
CA THR A 45 -11.28 -18.40 -1.08
C THR A 45 -12.05 -18.79 0.18
N PRO A 46 -13.38 -18.56 0.24
CA PRO A 46 -14.17 -18.97 1.39
C PRO A 46 -14.14 -20.49 1.61
N LYS A 47 -14.11 -20.91 2.87
CA LYS A 47 -14.26 -22.29 3.34
C LYS A 47 -15.19 -22.28 4.54
N ASP A 48 -16.06 -23.28 4.68
CA ASP A 48 -16.98 -23.40 5.82
C ASP A 48 -17.75 -22.10 6.14
N ASN A 49 -18.27 -21.48 5.08
CA ASN A 49 -19.03 -20.22 5.13
C ASN A 49 -18.28 -19.04 5.76
N ALA A 50 -16.95 -19.00 5.64
CA ALA A 50 -16.10 -17.91 6.10
C ALA A 50 -14.80 -17.79 5.32
N VAL A 51 -14.08 -16.69 5.54
CA VAL A 51 -12.66 -16.57 5.23
C VAL A 51 -11.87 -16.52 6.54
N THR A 52 -10.66 -17.05 6.49
CA THR A 52 -9.76 -17.12 7.64
C THR A 52 -8.43 -16.47 7.27
N VAL A 53 -7.91 -15.65 8.17
CA VAL A 53 -6.61 -14.97 8.05
C VAL A 53 -5.76 -15.33 9.27
N PRO A 54 -4.56 -15.91 9.10
CA PRO A 54 -3.64 -16.15 10.21
C PRO A 54 -3.28 -14.84 10.92
N LEU A 55 -3.31 -14.83 12.25
CA LEU A 55 -2.97 -13.62 13.02
C LEU A 55 -1.50 -13.22 12.87
N ALA A 56 -0.63 -14.18 12.55
CA ALA A 56 0.79 -13.93 12.29
C ALA A 56 1.00 -13.05 11.05
N ASP A 57 0.15 -13.19 10.03
CA ASP A 57 0.26 -12.46 8.77
C ASP A 57 -0.03 -10.97 8.94
N VAL A 58 -0.79 -10.60 9.98
CA VAL A 58 -1.24 -9.22 10.25
C VAL A 58 -0.62 -8.61 11.50
N ALA A 59 0.45 -9.23 12.02
CA ALA A 59 1.05 -8.86 13.30
C ALA A 59 2.04 -7.68 13.22
N ASP A 60 2.31 -7.15 12.03
CA ASP A 60 3.35 -6.14 11.77
C ASP A 60 2.89 -4.67 11.93
N GLY A 61 1.65 -4.46 12.37
CA GLY A 61 1.06 -3.13 12.54
C GLY A 61 0.64 -2.45 11.23
N LYS A 62 0.77 -3.14 10.09
CA LYS A 62 0.29 -2.69 8.79
C LYS A 62 -1.11 -3.23 8.50
N ALA A 63 -1.83 -2.52 7.65
CA ALA A 63 -3.10 -2.94 7.11
C ALA A 63 -2.85 -3.89 5.95
N HIS A 64 -3.38 -5.10 6.07
CA HIS A 64 -3.33 -6.13 5.03
C HIS A 64 -4.67 -6.15 4.33
N PHE A 65 -4.65 -6.03 3.00
CA PHE A 65 -5.86 -5.95 2.19
C PHE A 65 -6.20 -7.31 1.61
N TYR A 66 -7.48 -7.63 1.61
CA TYR A 66 -8.00 -8.89 1.12
C TYR A 66 -9.18 -8.69 0.18
N ALA A 67 -9.36 -9.62 -0.75
CA ALA A 67 -10.50 -9.67 -1.65
C ALA A 67 -11.15 -11.05 -1.62
N VAL A 68 -12.48 -11.09 -1.70
CA VAL A 68 -13.27 -12.32 -1.72
C VAL A 68 -14.43 -12.15 -2.68
N THR A 69 -14.75 -13.18 -3.45
CA THR A 69 -15.96 -13.17 -4.28
C THR A 69 -17.17 -13.55 -3.41
N ALA A 70 -18.12 -12.64 -3.28
CA ALA A 70 -19.41 -12.86 -2.60
C ALA A 70 -20.52 -12.21 -3.42
N GLU A 71 -21.67 -12.88 -3.59
CA GLU A 71 -22.79 -12.37 -4.40
C GLU A 71 -22.38 -11.94 -5.83
N GLY A 72 -21.43 -12.67 -6.44
CA GLY A 72 -20.92 -12.35 -7.78
C GLY A 72 -20.03 -11.10 -7.86
N LYS A 73 -19.70 -10.47 -6.72
CA LYS A 73 -18.87 -9.27 -6.64
C LYS A 73 -17.58 -9.53 -5.88
N GLN A 74 -16.52 -8.80 -6.24
CA GLN A 74 -15.29 -8.78 -5.47
C GLN A 74 -15.42 -7.83 -4.28
N VAL A 75 -15.66 -8.37 -3.10
CA VAL A 75 -15.73 -7.64 -1.84
C VAL A 75 -14.31 -7.48 -1.29
N ARG A 76 -13.89 -6.24 -1.03
CA ARG A 76 -12.58 -5.94 -0.46
C ARG A 76 -12.68 -5.49 0.99
N PHE A 77 -11.75 -5.92 1.81
CA PHE A 77 -11.63 -5.52 3.21
C PHE A 77 -10.17 -5.46 3.63
N PHE A 78 -9.89 -4.88 4.79
CA PHE A 78 -8.56 -4.90 5.36
C PHE A 78 -8.58 -5.30 6.83
N VAL A 79 -7.44 -5.80 7.28
CA VAL A 79 -7.16 -6.19 8.66
C VAL A 79 -5.96 -5.41 9.14
N VAL A 80 -6.02 -4.82 10.33
CA VAL A 80 -4.87 -4.15 10.97
C VAL A 80 -4.81 -4.51 12.45
N LYS A 81 -3.64 -4.97 12.92
CA LYS A 81 -3.38 -5.10 14.35
C LYS A 81 -2.90 -3.75 14.88
N THR A 82 -3.65 -3.15 15.79
CA THR A 82 -3.34 -1.83 16.31
C THR A 82 -2.47 -1.87 17.57
N PRO A 83 -1.80 -0.77 17.94
CA PRO A 83 -0.92 -0.72 19.12
C PRO A 83 -1.60 -1.03 20.46
N ASP A 84 -2.93 -0.91 20.52
CA ASP A 84 -3.76 -1.33 21.66
C ASP A 84 -3.94 -2.86 21.75
N GLY A 85 -3.28 -3.63 20.87
CA GLY A 85 -3.31 -5.08 20.82
C GLY A 85 -4.53 -5.67 20.10
N ARG A 86 -5.49 -4.85 19.66
CA ARG A 86 -6.70 -5.32 18.98
C ARG A 86 -6.44 -5.57 17.50
N VAL A 87 -7.12 -6.58 16.95
CA VAL A 87 -7.20 -6.83 15.51
C VAL A 87 -8.48 -6.19 15.01
N ARG A 88 -8.36 -5.28 14.05
CA ARG A 88 -9.47 -4.46 13.56
C ARG A 88 -9.72 -4.76 12.09
N THR A 89 -11.00 -4.78 11.75
CA THR A 89 -11.47 -5.07 10.40
C THR A 89 -12.48 -4.05 9.92
N ALA A 90 -12.36 -3.70 8.64
CA ALA A 90 -13.33 -2.87 7.94
C ALA A 90 -13.33 -3.23 6.46
N PHE A 91 -14.44 -2.95 5.79
CA PHE A 91 -14.47 -2.95 4.34
C PHE A 91 -13.52 -1.89 3.79
N ASP A 92 -12.96 -2.15 2.63
CA ASP A 92 -12.17 -1.18 1.86
C ASP A 92 -13.11 -0.20 1.10
N ALA A 93 -14.07 0.36 1.83
CA ALA A 93 -15.13 1.24 1.36
C ALA A 93 -15.76 2.00 2.54
N CYS A 94 -16.57 3.01 2.24
CA CYS A 94 -17.37 3.75 3.22
C CYS A 94 -18.68 4.25 2.63
N ASP A 95 -19.58 4.72 3.48
CA ASP A 95 -20.94 5.12 3.11
C ASP A 95 -20.99 6.25 2.07
N VAL A 96 -19.94 7.07 2.00
CA VAL A 96 -19.91 8.28 1.15
C VAL A 96 -19.14 8.08 -0.14
N CYS A 97 -17.92 7.52 -0.07
CA CYS A 97 -17.00 7.49 -1.21
C CYS A 97 -16.97 6.15 -1.94
N TYR A 98 -17.74 5.14 -1.52
CA TYR A 98 -17.76 3.85 -2.20
C TYR A 98 -18.08 3.89 -3.71
N PRO A 99 -18.88 4.84 -4.27
CA PRO A 99 -19.13 4.85 -5.71
C PRO A 99 -17.86 5.02 -6.55
N GLU A 100 -16.82 5.63 -5.97
CA GLU A 100 -15.52 5.88 -6.63
C GLU A 100 -14.59 4.67 -6.66
N LYS A 101 -14.87 3.63 -5.85
CA LYS A 101 -14.12 2.35 -5.78
C LYS A 101 -12.61 2.48 -5.46
N LYS A 102 -12.17 3.63 -4.93
CA LYS A 102 -10.75 3.91 -4.62
C LYS A 102 -10.26 3.35 -3.28
N GLY A 103 -11.18 3.01 -2.36
CA GLY A 103 -10.84 2.42 -1.07
C GLY A 103 -9.97 3.30 -0.17
N TYR A 104 -9.12 2.66 0.61
CA TYR A 104 -8.28 3.22 1.65
C TYR A 104 -6.83 2.76 1.52
N LYS A 105 -5.94 3.53 2.13
CA LYS A 105 -4.53 3.18 2.35
C LYS A 105 -4.11 3.55 3.76
N GLN A 106 -3.19 2.80 4.33
CA GLN A 106 -2.54 3.21 5.57
C GLN A 106 -1.41 4.20 5.30
N ASP A 107 -1.32 5.23 6.13
CA ASP A 107 -0.23 6.20 6.18
C ASP A 107 0.12 6.46 7.65
N GLY A 108 1.18 5.77 8.11
CA GLY A 108 1.56 5.72 9.52
C GLY A 108 0.43 5.18 10.39
N GLU A 109 0.00 5.97 11.37
CA GLU A 109 -1.08 5.62 12.31
C GLU A 109 -2.48 5.94 11.77
N PHE A 110 -2.60 6.33 10.51
CA PHE A 110 -3.86 6.74 9.91
C PHE A 110 -4.28 5.83 8.77
N MET A 111 -5.56 5.48 8.73
CA MET A 111 -6.23 4.97 7.56
C MET A 111 -6.81 6.16 6.77
N VAL A 112 -6.44 6.27 5.50
CA VAL A 112 -6.72 7.44 4.66
C VAL A 112 -7.59 7.02 3.48
N CYS A 113 -8.72 7.70 3.28
CA CYS A 113 -9.56 7.46 2.10
C CYS A 113 -8.81 7.95 0.86
N THR A 114 -8.57 7.07 -0.10
CA THR A 114 -7.85 7.38 -1.35
C THR A 114 -8.63 8.37 -2.23
N ASN A 115 -9.95 8.47 -2.05
CA ASN A 115 -10.78 9.41 -2.79
C ASN A 115 -10.75 10.83 -2.22
N CYS A 116 -11.10 11.00 -0.93
CA CYS A 116 -11.32 12.33 -0.34
C CYS A 116 -10.20 12.80 0.59
N GLY A 117 -9.18 11.98 0.84
CA GLY A 117 -8.01 12.33 1.66
C GLY A 117 -8.26 12.42 3.17
N ARG A 118 -9.50 12.19 3.65
CA ARG A 118 -9.79 12.17 5.08
C ARG A 118 -9.01 11.07 5.79
N ARG A 119 -8.49 11.39 6.96
CA ARG A 119 -7.60 10.55 7.77
C ARG A 119 -8.29 10.13 9.05
N PHE A 120 -8.15 8.86 9.40
CA PHE A 120 -8.76 8.26 10.59
C PHE A 120 -7.70 7.46 11.33
N HIS A 121 -7.51 7.71 12.62
CA HIS A 121 -6.54 6.95 13.39
C HIS A 121 -6.90 5.46 13.37
N VAL A 122 -5.92 4.56 13.18
CA VAL A 122 -6.17 3.12 12.98
C VAL A 122 -6.90 2.47 14.17
N THR A 123 -6.72 2.98 15.39
CA THR A 123 -7.44 2.49 16.58
C THR A 123 -8.94 2.82 16.58
N ARG A 124 -9.42 3.61 15.62
CA ARG A 124 -10.86 3.89 15.45
C ARG A 124 -11.53 2.97 14.44
N VAL A 125 -10.76 2.22 13.66
CA VAL A 125 -11.29 1.27 12.67
C VAL A 125 -12.18 0.25 13.36
N GLY A 126 -13.38 0.04 12.82
CA GLY A 126 -14.39 -0.87 13.36
C GLY A 126 -15.22 -0.28 14.51
N ASP A 127 -14.66 0.60 15.34
CA ASP A 127 -15.36 1.21 16.47
C ASP A 127 -16.14 2.48 16.06
N VAL A 128 -15.58 3.27 15.14
CA VAL A 128 -16.24 4.47 14.60
C VAL A 128 -16.68 4.21 13.17
N HIS A 129 -17.97 4.40 12.93
CA HIS A 129 -18.62 4.14 11.66
C HIS A 129 -19.43 5.37 11.21
N GLY A 130 -19.91 5.35 9.97
CA GLY A 130 -20.65 6.47 9.39
C GLY A 130 -19.76 7.41 8.57
N GLY A 131 -20.29 7.86 7.44
CA GLY A 131 -19.66 8.89 6.62
C GLY A 131 -18.44 8.37 5.86
N CYS A 132 -17.29 9.06 6.00
CA CYS A 132 -16.05 8.65 5.34
C CYS A 132 -15.17 7.73 6.20
N ASN A 133 -15.62 7.29 7.39
CA ASN A 133 -14.89 6.25 8.13
C ASN A 133 -15.01 4.93 7.34
N PRO A 134 -13.96 4.08 7.32
CA PRO A 134 -14.09 2.74 6.76
C PRO A 134 -15.31 2.01 7.35
N ALA A 135 -16.15 1.43 6.50
CA ALA A 135 -17.36 0.75 6.94
C ALA A 135 -16.98 -0.47 7.80
N PRO A 136 -17.56 -0.64 9.00
CA PRO A 136 -17.13 -1.69 9.93
C PRO A 136 -17.44 -3.08 9.36
N LEU A 137 -16.52 -4.02 9.60
CA LEU A 137 -16.67 -5.42 9.23
C LEU A 137 -16.54 -6.25 10.50
N ALA A 138 -17.59 -6.94 10.91
CA ALA A 138 -17.53 -7.83 12.07
C ALA A 138 -16.63 -9.04 11.78
N SER A 139 -15.78 -9.37 12.74
CA SER A 139 -14.83 -10.49 12.67
C SER A 139 -14.66 -11.10 14.07
N GLU A 140 -14.15 -12.32 14.11
CA GLU A 140 -13.91 -13.08 15.33
C GLU A 140 -12.47 -13.59 15.35
N VAL A 141 -11.80 -13.49 16.49
CA VAL A 141 -10.52 -14.18 16.70
C VAL A 141 -10.82 -15.58 17.26
N ALA A 142 -10.44 -16.61 16.52
CA ALA A 142 -10.60 -18.02 16.88
C ALA A 142 -9.22 -18.70 16.88
N GLY A 143 -8.64 -18.86 18.06
CA GLY A 143 -7.26 -19.36 18.21
C GLY A 143 -6.25 -18.42 17.56
N ASP A 144 -5.42 -18.96 16.66
CA ASP A 144 -4.36 -18.22 15.96
C ASP A 144 -4.82 -17.56 14.66
N SER A 145 -6.13 -17.44 14.46
CA SER A 145 -6.70 -16.94 13.21
C SER A 145 -7.85 -15.97 13.45
N LEU A 146 -7.97 -15.01 12.54
CA LEU A 146 -9.14 -14.16 12.39
C LEU A 146 -10.12 -14.81 11.40
N ARG A 147 -11.39 -14.91 11.78
CA ARG A 147 -12.47 -15.45 10.97
C ARG A 147 -13.47 -14.35 10.63
N VAL A 148 -13.86 -14.28 9.35
CA VAL A 148 -14.92 -13.39 8.87
C VAL A 148 -15.97 -14.23 8.16
N ALA A 149 -17.21 -14.19 8.64
CA ALA A 149 -18.28 -14.98 8.04
C ALA A 149 -18.64 -14.45 6.64
N LEU A 150 -18.89 -15.37 5.71
CA LEU A 150 -19.24 -15.03 4.33
C LEU A 150 -20.54 -14.20 4.24
N PRO A 151 -21.60 -14.45 5.04
CA PRO A 151 -22.79 -13.58 5.04
C PRO A 151 -22.48 -12.14 5.46
N THR A 152 -21.54 -11.94 6.39
CA THR A 152 -21.11 -10.59 6.81
C THR A 152 -20.40 -9.86 5.66
N LEU A 153 -19.56 -10.57 4.89
CA LEU A 153 -18.92 -10.02 3.69
C LEU A 153 -19.94 -9.71 2.59
N ALA A 154 -20.89 -10.62 2.36
CA ALA A 154 -21.96 -10.45 1.37
C ALA A 154 -22.84 -9.22 1.68
N ALA A 155 -23.10 -8.93 2.96
CA ALA A 155 -23.86 -7.73 3.36
C ALA A 155 -23.19 -6.42 2.93
N GLY A 156 -21.85 -6.40 2.77
CA GLY A 156 -21.10 -5.25 2.27
C GLY A 156 -20.95 -5.21 0.74
N ALA A 157 -21.50 -6.18 0.01
CA ALA A 157 -21.33 -6.28 -1.45
C ALA A 157 -21.94 -5.10 -2.22
N SER A 158 -22.84 -4.32 -1.63
CA SER A 158 -23.38 -3.09 -2.24
C SER A 158 -22.34 -1.97 -2.34
N PHE A 159 -21.28 -1.99 -1.52
CA PHE A 159 -20.19 -1.03 -1.62
C PHE A 159 -19.30 -1.25 -2.84
N PHE A 160 -19.32 -2.44 -3.43
CA PHE A 160 -18.45 -2.87 -4.53
C PHE A 160 -19.26 -3.05 -5.82
#